data_AF-A0A6V7K2R0-F1
#
_entry.id   AF-A0A6V7K2R0-F1
#
_cell.length_a   1.000
_cell.length_b   1.000
_cell.length_c   1.000
_cell.angle_alpha   90.00
_cell.angle_beta   90.00
_cell.angle_gamma   90.00
#
_symmetry.space_group_name_H-M   'P 1'
#
loop_
_entity.id
_entity.type
_entity.pdbx_description
1 polymer ?
#
loop_
_entity_poly.entity_id
_entity_poly.type
_entity_poly.pdbx_seq_one_letter_code
_entity_poly.pdbx_strand_id
1 'polypeptide(L)'
;VGDLRQRLMRPRFITMLSFLLDSEHIDVSYFAAGIAAHLLSDGTEPWADWTAGPPVPSRQQLLDQLGKAVTNWQTPQGEMVAYRSFQPFFPLLRCSEAYPVQLWAVWAIHHVCTKN
;
A
#
# COMPACT_ATOMS: atom_id res chain seq x y z
N VAL A 1 14.62 13.12 -0.27
CA VAL A 1 13.39 12.52 -0.86
C VAL A 1 12.47 11.91 0.21
N GLY A 2 12.97 11.54 1.39
CA GLY A 2 12.15 10.98 2.49
C GLY A 2 11.00 11.86 2.98
N ASP A 3 11.11 13.19 2.84
CA ASP A 3 10.14 14.14 3.40
C ASP A 3 8.85 14.28 2.59
N LEU A 4 8.79 13.73 1.37
CA LEU A 4 7.62 13.87 0.50
C LEU A 4 6.44 12.98 0.96
N ARG A 5 6.72 11.82 1.55
CA ARG A 5 5.66 10.90 2.01
C ARG A 5 4.85 11.50 3.15
N GLN A 6 5.48 12.22 4.07
CA GLN A 6 4.79 12.94 5.14
C GLN A 6 3.82 14.00 4.59
N ARG A 7 4.11 14.62 3.43
CA ARG A 7 3.19 15.59 2.81
C ARG A 7 1.89 14.95 2.30
N LEU A 8 1.90 13.63 2.07
CA LEU A 8 0.73 12.84 1.69
C LEU A 8 -0.09 12.38 2.90
N MET A 9 0.43 12.48 4.13
CA MET A 9 -0.28 12.15 5.37
C MET A 9 -1.33 13.22 5.71
N ARG A 10 -2.30 13.39 4.81
CA ARG A 10 -3.43 14.31 4.93
C ARG A 10 -4.70 13.48 5.15
N PRO A 11 -5.56 13.82 6.14
CA PRO A 11 -6.79 13.09 6.43
C PRO A 11 -7.62 12.71 5.20
N ARG A 12 -7.91 13.69 4.34
CA ARG A 12 -8.69 13.48 3.11
C ARG A 12 -8.04 12.50 2.14
N PHE A 13 -6.72 12.58 1.97
CA PHE A 13 -6.00 11.69 1.07
C PHE A 13 -6.00 10.26 1.60
N ILE A 14 -5.91 10.09 2.92
CA ILE A 14 -5.86 8.77 3.54
C ILE A 14 -7.24 8.12 3.52
N THR A 15 -8.30 8.87 3.82
CA THR A 15 -9.67 8.39 3.64
C THR A 15 -9.93 7.97 2.19
N MET A 16 -9.46 8.76 1.21
CA MET A 16 -9.56 8.39 -0.20
C MET A 16 -8.77 7.13 -0.54
N LEU A 17 -7.55 6.98 -0.02
CA LEU A 17 -6.73 5.77 -0.20
C LEU A 17 -7.42 4.53 0.37
N SER A 18 -7.99 4.63 1.57
CA SER A 18 -8.75 3.54 2.20
C SER A 18 -9.96 3.13 1.35
N PHE A 19 -10.68 4.11 0.78
CA PHE A 19 -11.79 3.83 -0.13
C PHE A 19 -11.32 3.12 -1.42
N LEU A 20 -10.20 3.54 -2.02
CA LEU A 20 -9.68 2.95 -3.26
C LEU A 20 -9.08 1.55 -3.03
N LEU A 21 -8.55 1.28 -1.84
CA LEU A 21 -8.06 -0.04 -1.41
C LEU A 21 -9.17 -1.11 -1.46
N ASP A 22 -10.42 -0.73 -1.16
CA ASP A 22 -11.58 -1.62 -1.18
C ASP A 22 -12.23 -1.73 -2.57
N SER A 23 -11.62 -1.17 -3.62
CA SER A 23 -12.16 -1.27 -4.98
C SER A 23 -12.16 -2.71 -5.52
N GLU A 24 -13.29 -3.13 -6.09
CA GLU A 24 -13.42 -4.42 -6.79
C GLU A 24 -12.58 -4.47 -8.07
N HIS A 25 -12.18 -3.32 -8.61
CA HIS A 25 -11.30 -3.21 -9.76
C HIS A 25 -9.84 -3.36 -9.30
N ILE A 26 -9.20 -4.45 -9.68
CA ILE A 26 -7.84 -4.79 -9.25
C ILE A 26 -6.81 -3.77 -9.67
N ASP A 27 -6.95 -3.13 -10.83
CA ASP A 27 -6.08 -2.05 -11.28
C ASP A 27 -6.13 -0.86 -10.31
N VAL A 28 -7.33 -0.45 -9.88
CA VAL A 28 -7.51 0.62 -8.89
C VAL A 28 -6.92 0.23 -7.53
N SER A 29 -7.34 -0.91 -6.98
CA SER A 29 -6.90 -1.33 -5.64
C SER A 29 -5.41 -1.67 -5.59
N TYR A 30 -4.81 -2.18 -6.67
CA TYR A 30 -3.37 -2.45 -6.77
C TYR A 30 -2.53 -1.17 -6.63
N PHE A 31 -2.88 -0.11 -7.36
CA PHE A 31 -2.14 1.15 -7.28
C PHE A 31 -2.35 1.85 -5.93
N ALA A 32 -3.58 1.82 -5.39
CA ALA A 32 -3.86 2.33 -4.05
C ALA A 32 -3.05 1.57 -2.98
N ALA A 33 -3.02 0.25 -3.07
CA ALA A 33 -2.23 -0.62 -2.19
C ALA A 33 -0.73 -0.31 -2.26
N GLY A 34 -0.19 0.00 -3.44
CA GLY A 34 1.21 0.40 -3.57
C GLY A 34 1.54 1.71 -2.87
N ILE A 35 0.69 2.72 -3.02
CA ILE A 35 0.85 3.99 -2.29
C ILE A 35 0.74 3.74 -0.79
N ALA A 36 -0.29 2.99 -0.36
CA ALA A 36 -0.49 2.65 1.05
C ALA A 36 0.70 1.90 1.64
N ALA A 37 1.25 0.90 0.94
CA ALA A 37 2.39 0.12 1.39
C ALA A 37 3.62 1.00 1.68
N HIS A 38 3.88 2.01 0.83
CA HIS A 38 4.97 2.96 1.07
C HIS A 38 4.71 3.86 2.28
N LEU A 39 3.49 4.36 2.47
CA LEU A 39 3.14 5.18 3.64
C LEU A 39 3.18 4.39 4.95
N LEU A 40 2.73 3.14 4.92
CA LEU A 40 2.71 2.24 6.08
C LEU A 40 4.11 1.76 6.48
N SER A 41 5.07 1.82 5.55
CA SER A 41 6.47 1.45 5.79
C SER A 41 7.28 2.47 6.62
N ASP A 42 6.80 3.71 6.75
CA ASP A 42 7.49 4.81 7.45
C ASP A 42 7.40 4.74 8.98
N GLY A 43 6.96 3.62 9.55
CA GLY A 43 6.81 3.43 11.00
C GLY A 43 5.56 4.09 11.59
N THR A 44 5.51 4.22 12.91
CA THR A 44 4.32 4.71 13.65
C THR A 44 4.32 6.21 13.88
N GLU A 45 5.49 6.86 13.93
CA GLU A 45 5.62 8.31 14.22
C GLU A 45 4.73 9.19 13.34
N PRO A 46 4.65 9.01 12.00
CA PRO A 46 3.80 9.86 11.14
C PRO A 46 2.29 9.72 11.38
N TRP A 47 1.89 8.72 12.18
CA TRP A 47 0.50 8.36 12.47
C TRP A 47 0.08 8.73 13.90
N ALA A 48 0.99 9.22 14.75
CA ALA A 48 0.74 9.49 16.16
C ALA A 48 -0.24 10.65 16.41
N ASP A 49 -0.23 11.68 15.55
CA ASP A 49 -0.97 12.94 15.77
C ASP A 49 -2.41 12.95 15.20
N TRP A 50 -3.00 11.80 14.91
CA TRP A 50 -4.28 11.71 14.18
C TRP A 50 -5.54 11.86 15.03
N THR A 51 -5.41 12.34 16.27
CA THR A 51 -6.49 12.37 17.26
C THR A 51 -7.38 13.61 17.21
N ALA A 52 -7.02 14.64 16.43
CA ALA A 52 -7.69 15.95 16.45
C ALA A 52 -8.61 16.25 15.24
N GLY A 53 -8.90 15.27 14.38
CA GLY A 53 -9.59 15.47 13.09
C GLY A 53 -10.89 14.68 12.89
N PRO A 54 -11.55 14.81 11.71
CA PRO A 54 -12.64 13.92 11.30
C PRO A 54 -12.17 12.45 11.31
N PRO A 55 -13.07 11.45 11.38
CA PRO A 55 -12.66 10.04 11.45
C PRO A 55 -11.78 9.68 10.24
N VAL A 56 -10.51 9.36 10.52
CA VAL A 56 -9.53 8.91 9.53
C VAL A 56 -9.12 7.47 9.86
N PRO A 57 -8.96 6.59 8.86
CA PRO A 57 -8.46 5.24 9.08
C PRO A 57 -7.12 5.23 9.82
N SER A 58 -7.03 4.48 10.92
CA SER A 58 -5.77 4.30 11.64
C SER A 58 -4.75 3.53 10.79
N ARG A 59 -3.47 3.61 11.18
CA ARG A 59 -2.40 2.80 10.57
C ARG A 59 -2.76 1.32 10.55
N GLN A 60 -3.31 0.81 11.66
CA GLN A 60 -3.68 -0.60 11.78
C GLN A 60 -4.86 -0.94 10.86
N GLN A 61 -5.88 -0.09 10.78
CA GLN A 61 -7.02 -0.32 9.87
C GLN A 61 -6.58 -0.42 8.41
N LEU A 62 -5.64 0.45 7.98
CA LEU A 62 -5.08 0.40 6.63
C LEU A 62 -4.17 -0.81 6.40
N LEU A 63 -3.42 -1.26 7.40
CA LEU A 63 -2.66 -2.53 7.32
C LEU A 63 -3.61 -3.71 7.12
N ASP A 64 -4.70 -3.77 7.89
CA ASP A 64 -5.69 -4.83 7.78
C ASP A 64 -6.39 -4.81 6.42
N GLN A 65 -6.77 -3.62 5.91
CA GLN A 65 -7.33 -3.44 4.57
C GLN A 65 -6.34 -3.85 3.48
N LEU A 66 -5.08 -3.43 3.57
CA LEU A 66 -4.03 -3.81 2.62
C LEU A 66 -3.87 -5.33 2.57
N GLY A 67 -3.81 -5.99 3.73
CA GLY A 67 -3.73 -7.45 3.81
C GLY A 67 -4.90 -8.11 3.11
N LYS A 68 -6.13 -7.69 3.43
CA LYS A 68 -7.37 -8.21 2.82
C LYS A 68 -7.39 -8.02 1.30
N ALA A 69 -7.06 -6.83 0.82
CA ALA A 69 -7.03 -6.53 -0.61
C ALA A 69 -6.09 -7.48 -1.35
N VAL A 70 -4.85 -7.60 -0.89
CA VAL A 70 -3.83 -8.43 -1.54
C VAL A 70 -4.21 -9.92 -1.53
N THR A 71 -4.82 -10.41 -0.44
CA THR A 71 -5.25 -11.82 -0.36
C THR A 71 -6.49 -12.14 -1.20
N ASN A 72 -7.31 -11.14 -1.53
CA ASN A 72 -8.57 -11.34 -2.26
C ASN A 72 -8.43 -11.18 -3.78
N TRP A 73 -7.31 -10.64 -4.26
CA TRP A 73 -7.10 -10.44 -5.68
C TRP A 73 -7.04 -11.77 -6.44
N GLN A 74 -7.88 -11.87 -7.46
CA GLN A 74 -7.68 -12.88 -8.51
C GLN A 74 -6.53 -12.42 -9.40
N THR A 75 -5.63 -13.34 -9.75
CA THR A 75 -4.49 -13.01 -10.61
C THR A 75 -5.00 -12.54 -11.98
N PRO A 76 -4.70 -11.30 -12.41
CA PRO A 76 -5.14 -10.82 -13.71
C PRO A 76 -4.46 -11.61 -14.83
N GLN A 77 -5.15 -11.77 -15.95
CA GLN A 77 -4.61 -12.55 -17.08
C GLN A 77 -3.54 -11.80 -17.88
N GLY A 78 -3.62 -10.47 -17.95
CA GLY A 78 -2.68 -9.62 -18.66
C GLY A 78 -1.71 -8.87 -17.74
N GLU A 79 -0.74 -8.21 -18.37
CA GLU A 79 0.17 -7.27 -17.73
C GLU A 79 -0.61 -6.06 -17.19
N MET A 80 -0.41 -5.73 -15.91
CA MET A 80 -0.90 -4.47 -15.34
C MET A 80 0.17 -3.39 -15.28
N VAL A 81 1.43 -3.80 -15.13
CA VAL A 81 2.57 -2.90 -14.90
C VAL A 81 3.89 -3.60 -15.23
N ALA A 82 4.82 -2.84 -15.80
CA ALA A 82 6.22 -3.21 -15.95
C ALA A 82 7.11 -2.39 -15.02
N TYR A 83 8.14 -3.03 -14.46
CA TYR A 83 9.20 -2.36 -13.70
C TYR A 83 10.56 -2.53 -14.37
N ARG A 84 11.30 -1.43 -14.48
CA ARG A 84 12.70 -1.45 -14.95
C ARG A 84 13.66 -2.03 -13.91
N SER A 85 13.27 -2.02 -12.63
CA SER A 85 14.02 -2.57 -11.51
C SER A 85 13.10 -2.81 -10.32
N PHE A 86 13.39 -3.86 -9.53
CA PHE A 86 12.70 -4.14 -8.27
C PHE A 86 13.33 -3.45 -7.05
N GLN A 87 14.39 -2.65 -7.23
CA GLN A 87 15.04 -1.93 -6.13
C GLN A 87 14.06 -1.17 -5.22
N PRO A 88 13.00 -0.50 -5.73
CA PRO A 88 12.02 0.19 -4.89
C PRO A 88 11.25 -0.72 -3.91
N PHE A 89 11.17 -2.02 -4.17
CA PHE A 89 10.48 -2.98 -3.30
C PHE A 89 11.32 -3.44 -2.11
N PHE A 90 12.66 -3.33 -2.17
CA PHE A 90 13.54 -3.88 -1.14
C PHE A 90 13.32 -3.29 0.26
N PRO A 91 13.09 -1.96 0.43
CA PRO A 91 12.72 -1.42 1.74
C PRO A 91 11.41 -2.00 2.28
N LEU A 92 10.43 -2.22 1.39
CA LEU A 92 9.12 -2.77 1.77
C LEU A 92 9.22 -4.22 2.23
N LEU A 93 10.06 -5.03 1.56
CA LEU A 93 10.36 -6.41 1.95
C LEU A 93 11.04 -6.50 3.33
N ARG A 94 11.69 -5.44 3.81
CA ARG A 94 12.36 -5.40 5.10
C ARG A 94 11.49 -4.84 6.24
N CYS A 95 10.24 -4.48 5.98
CA CYS A 95 9.34 -3.91 6.97
C CYS A 95 8.71 -5.00 7.87
N SER A 96 9.46 -5.50 8.85
CA SER A 96 9.03 -6.58 9.76
C SER A 96 7.80 -6.24 10.61
N GLU A 97 7.64 -4.95 10.93
CA GLU A 97 6.53 -4.45 11.76
C GLU A 97 5.23 -4.24 10.96
N ALA A 98 5.21 -4.61 9.67
CA ALA A 98 4.07 -4.40 8.77
C ALA A 98 4.00 -5.50 7.70
N TYR A 99 3.69 -6.73 8.09
CA TYR A 99 3.58 -7.87 7.16
C TYR A 99 2.72 -7.62 5.91
N PRO A 100 1.58 -6.88 5.95
CA PRO A 100 0.82 -6.54 4.74
C PRO A 100 1.61 -5.74 3.70
N VAL A 101 2.58 -4.92 4.13
CA VAL A 101 3.49 -4.18 3.24
C VAL A 101 4.40 -5.15 2.48
N GLN A 102 4.96 -6.14 3.18
CA GLN A 102 5.78 -7.18 2.57
C GLN A 102 4.95 -8.04 1.61
N LEU A 103 3.72 -8.40 2.01
CA LEU A 103 2.80 -9.19 1.20
C LEU A 103 2.49 -8.50 -0.14
N TRP A 104 2.17 -7.20 -0.11
CA TRP A 104 1.97 -6.42 -1.34
C TRP A 104 3.22 -6.42 -2.23
N ALA A 105 4.41 -6.19 -1.64
CA ALA A 105 5.66 -6.14 -2.39
C ALA A 105 5.97 -7.48 -3.09
N VAL A 106 5.78 -8.61 -2.39
CA VAL A 106 5.96 -9.94 -2.96
C VAL A 106 4.93 -10.21 -4.06
N TRP A 107 3.67 -9.86 -3.84
CA TRP A 107 2.61 -10.03 -4.85
C TRP A 107 2.95 -9.27 -6.13
N ALA A 108 3.38 -8.00 -6.01
CA ALA A 108 3.74 -7.15 -7.14
C ALA A 108 4.92 -7.73 -7.94
N ILE A 109 5.98 -8.19 -7.26
CA ILE A 109 7.12 -8.84 -7.90
C ILE A 109 6.67 -10.13 -8.61
N HIS A 110 5.88 -10.96 -7.94
CA HIS A 110 5.37 -12.21 -8.52
C HIS A 110 4.52 -11.97 -9.76
N HIS A 111 3.59 -11.00 -9.71
CA HIS A 111 2.77 -10.63 -10.86
C HIS A 111 3.66 -10.23 -12.05
N VAL A 112 4.65 -9.37 -11.81
CA VAL A 112 5.58 -8.90 -12.84
C VAL A 112 6.38 -10.07 -13.43
N CYS A 113 6.87 -11.01 -12.61
CA CYS A 113 7.64 -12.14 -13.09
C CYS A 113 6.82 -13.23 -13.80
N THR A 114 5.49 -13.25 -13.65
CA THR A 114 4.63 -14.30 -14.21
C THR A 114 3.72 -13.82 -15.34
N LYS A 115 3.57 -12.50 -15.51
CA LYS A 115 2.65 -11.87 -16.46
C LYS A 115 3.31 -10.86 -17.41
N ASN A 116 4.63 -10.64 -17.30
CA ASN A 116 5.42 -9.99 -18.35
C ASN A 116 6.00 -11.02 -19.32
#